data_AF-Q0RYV9-F1
#
_entry.id   AF-Q0RYV9-F1
#
_cell.length_a   1.000
_cell.length_b   1.000
_cell.length_c   1.000
_cell.angle_alpha   90.00
_cell.angle_beta   90.00
_cell.angle_gamma   90.00
#
_symmetry.space_group_name_H-M   'P 1'
#
loop_
_entity.id
_entity.type
_entity.pdbx_description
1 polymer ?
#
loop_
_entity_poly.entity_id
_entity_poly.type
_entity_poly.pdbx_seq_one_letter_code
_entity_poly.pdbx_strand_id
1 'polypeptide(L)'
;MVELKVGRFEPEYVGKLGFYVSWIDDNLRDHDQYAPTIGILLCAGRNDNVVRYSLAGTTAPLAVADYTYDTLPAPVRELVPTDDELASAVGETLTHLAETPSPRADTDQ
;
A
#
# COMPACT_ATOMS: atom_id res chain seq x y z
N MET A 1 -6.61 -2.76 -10.43
CA MET A 1 -6.16 -1.72 -9.48
C MET A 1 -5.66 -2.39 -8.21
N VAL A 2 -4.58 -1.90 -7.60
CA VAL A 2 -4.04 -2.43 -6.34
C VAL A 2 -3.91 -1.29 -5.33
N GLU A 3 -4.38 -1.52 -4.10
CA GLU A 3 -4.23 -0.61 -2.97
C GLU A 3 -3.52 -1.33 -1.81
N LEU A 4 -2.50 -0.68 -1.22
CA LEU A 4 -1.70 -1.23 -0.13
C LEU A 4 -2.02 -0.49 1.19
N LYS A 5 -2.22 -1.25 2.26
CA LYS A 5 -2.41 -0.74 3.62
C LYS A 5 -1.41 -1.40 4.56
N VAL A 6 -0.61 -0.56 5.21
CA VAL A 6 0.34 -0.99 6.25
C VAL A 6 -0.34 -1.53 7.51
N GLY A 7 -1.64 -1.25 7.68
CA GLY A 7 -2.43 -1.68 8.82
C GLY A 7 -3.31 -2.90 8.54
N ARG A 8 -4.04 -3.33 9.58
CA ARG A 8 -5.09 -4.33 9.45
C ARG A 8 -6.25 -3.80 8.62
N PHE A 9 -6.96 -4.71 7.98
CA PHE A 9 -8.16 -4.40 7.21
C PHE A 9 -9.21 -3.66 8.05
N GLU A 10 -9.75 -2.58 7.47
CA GLU A 10 -10.93 -1.87 7.97
C GLU A 10 -12.02 -1.83 6.90
N PRO A 11 -13.32 -1.95 7.27
CA PRO A 11 -14.43 -1.93 6.31
C PRO A 11 -14.45 -0.71 5.38
N GLU A 12 -14.01 0.45 5.85
CA GLU A 12 -13.99 1.68 5.05
C GLU A 12 -13.07 1.60 3.82
N TYR A 13 -12.05 0.72 3.83
CA TYR A 13 -11.13 0.55 2.72
C TYR A 13 -11.85 -0.04 1.49
N VAL A 14 -12.87 -0.88 1.70
CA VAL A 14 -13.70 -1.44 0.62
C VAL A 14 -14.46 -0.33 -0.11
N GLY A 15 -14.98 0.65 0.63
CA GLY A 15 -15.70 1.78 0.03
C GLY A 15 -14.79 2.65 -0.84
N LYS A 16 -13.59 2.96 -0.33
CA LYS A 16 -12.58 3.75 -1.07
C LYS A 16 -12.14 3.04 -2.35
N LEU A 17 -11.74 1.76 -2.23
CA LEU A 17 -11.30 0.98 -3.39
C LEU A 17 -12.44 0.74 -4.38
N GLY A 18 -13.65 0.44 -3.90
CA GLY A 18 -14.84 0.28 -4.73
C GLY A 18 -15.15 1.53 -5.55
N PHE A 19 -15.06 2.72 -4.94
CA PHE A 19 -15.20 3.98 -5.67
C PHE A 19 -14.20 4.10 -6.81
N TYR A 20 -12.90 3.84 -6.55
CA TYR A 20 -11.88 3.94 -7.58
C TYR A 20 -12.07 2.92 -8.70
N VAL A 21 -12.42 1.68 -8.35
CA VAL A 21 -12.69 0.62 -9.33
C VAL A 21 -13.84 1.01 -10.24
N SER A 22 -14.99 1.43 -9.68
CA SER A 22 -16.13 1.85 -10.49
C SER A 22 -15.79 3.05 -11.38
N TRP A 23 -15.08 4.04 -10.84
CA TRP A 23 -14.71 5.21 -11.64
C TRP A 23 -13.77 4.85 -12.79
N ILE A 24 -12.75 4.02 -12.55
CA ILE A 24 -11.84 3.54 -13.61
C ILE A 24 -12.62 2.71 -14.63
N ASP A 25 -13.53 1.85 -14.16
CA ASP A 25 -14.32 1.00 -15.04
C ASP A 25 -15.22 1.83 -15.98
N ASP A 26 -15.82 2.90 -15.49
CA ASP A 26 -16.73 3.74 -16.27
C ASP A 26 -16.00 4.76 -17.17
N ASN A 27 -14.80 5.22 -16.78
CA ASN A 27 -14.16 6.38 -17.41
C ASN A 27 -12.87 6.06 -18.16
N LEU A 28 -12.17 4.96 -17.82
CA LEU A 28 -10.86 4.63 -18.38
C LEU A 28 -10.80 3.28 -19.06
N ARG A 29 -11.68 2.33 -18.69
CA ARG A 29 -11.68 1.01 -19.31
C ARG A 29 -12.20 1.10 -20.75
N ASP A 30 -11.44 0.55 -21.68
CA ASP A 30 -11.98 0.18 -22.98
C ASP A 30 -12.83 -1.09 -22.83
N HIS A 31 -14.16 -0.91 -22.88
CA HIS A 31 -15.13 -1.98 -22.64
C HIS A 31 -15.14 -3.05 -23.74
N ASP A 32 -14.65 -2.74 -24.95
CA ASP A 32 -14.62 -3.67 -26.08
C ASP A 32 -13.36 -4.56 -26.05
N GLN A 33 -12.31 -4.11 -25.35
CA GLN A 33 -11.02 -4.81 -25.28
C GLN A 33 -10.73 -5.47 -23.93
N TYR A 34 -11.17 -4.87 -22.81
CA TYR A 34 -10.74 -5.28 -21.48
C TYR A 34 -11.89 -5.78 -20.60
N ALA A 35 -11.58 -6.81 -19.81
CA ALA A 35 -12.46 -7.31 -18.75
C ALA A 35 -12.68 -6.26 -17.65
N PRO A 36 -13.74 -6.39 -16.83
CA PRO A 36 -14.00 -5.47 -15.74
C PRO A 36 -12.80 -5.24 -14.83
N THR A 37 -12.65 -4.01 -14.36
CA THR A 37 -11.58 -3.61 -13.45
C THR A 37 -11.73 -4.34 -12.12
N ILE A 38 -10.68 -5.04 -11.70
CA ILE A 38 -10.63 -5.72 -10.40
C ILE A 38 -9.83 -4.85 -9.42
N GLY A 39 -10.41 -4.60 -8.24
CA GLY A 39 -9.72 -3.99 -7.11
C GLY A 39 -9.11 -5.04 -6.20
N ILE A 40 -7.82 -4.93 -5.92
CA ILE A 40 -7.12 -5.78 -4.95
C ILE A 40 -6.64 -4.90 -3.80
N LEU A 41 -7.11 -5.19 -2.60
CA LEU A 41 -6.66 -4.56 -1.37
C LEU A 41 -5.66 -5.49 -0.66
N LEU A 42 -4.45 -5.02 -0.45
CA LEU A 42 -3.40 -5.71 0.30
C LEU A 42 -3.27 -5.08 1.69
N CYS A 43 -3.49 -5.86 2.74
CA CYS A 43 -3.38 -5.42 4.14
C CYS A 43 -2.31 -6.21 4.90
N ALA A 44 -1.78 -5.64 5.98
CA ALA A 44 -0.86 -6.36 6.88
C ALA A 44 -1.53 -7.51 7.65
N GLY A 45 -2.88 -7.57 7.63
CA GLY A 45 -3.66 -8.65 8.20
C GLY A 45 -5.16 -8.38 8.10
N ARG A 46 -5.98 -9.42 8.15
CA ARG A 46 -7.44 -9.28 8.11
C ARG A 46 -8.17 -10.26 9.05
N ASN A 47 -9.44 -9.97 9.28
CA ASN A 47 -10.40 -10.92 9.84
C ASN A 47 -11.38 -11.32 8.72
N ASP A 48 -11.37 -12.60 8.34
CA ASP A 48 -12.16 -13.08 7.19
C ASP A 48 -13.66 -12.84 7.35
N ASN A 49 -14.21 -12.84 8.58
CA ASN A 49 -15.62 -12.51 8.79
C ASN A 49 -15.90 -11.04 8.50
N VAL A 50 -15.05 -10.15 9.00
CA VAL A 50 -15.18 -8.69 8.77
C VAL A 50 -15.06 -8.40 7.28
N VAL A 51 -14.10 -9.03 6.61
CA VAL A 51 -13.90 -8.90 5.16
C VAL A 51 -15.11 -9.41 4.40
N ARG A 52 -15.61 -10.61 4.72
CA ARG A 52 -16.78 -11.19 4.05
C ARG A 52 -18.00 -10.29 4.15
N TYR A 53 -18.31 -9.76 5.33
CA TYR A 53 -19.45 -8.85 5.49
C TYR A 53 -19.22 -7.50 4.81
N SER A 54 -17.99 -6.99 4.80
CA SER A 54 -17.67 -5.74 4.09
C SER A 54 -17.82 -5.89 2.57
N LEU A 55 -17.43 -7.05 2.03
CA LEU A 55 -17.56 -7.35 0.60
C LEU A 55 -18.98 -7.74 0.20
N ALA A 56 -19.79 -8.31 1.08
CA ALA A 56 -21.14 -8.79 0.75
C ALA A 56 -22.07 -7.68 0.22
N GLY A 57 -21.82 -6.42 0.57
CA GLY A 57 -22.60 -5.28 0.11
C GLY A 57 -22.08 -4.59 -1.15
N THR A 58 -20.93 -5.00 -1.70
CA THR A 58 -20.34 -4.36 -2.88
C THR A 58 -20.80 -5.01 -4.18
N THR A 59 -21.02 -4.20 -5.21
CA THR A 59 -21.25 -4.66 -6.58
C THR A 59 -19.97 -4.61 -7.42
N ALA A 60 -18.94 -3.89 -6.97
CA ALA A 60 -17.66 -3.80 -7.66
C ALA A 60 -16.83 -5.08 -7.46
N PRO A 61 -16.03 -5.53 -8.46
CA PRO A 61 -15.19 -6.71 -8.33
C PRO A 61 -14.00 -6.42 -7.41
N LEU A 62 -14.10 -6.81 -6.14
CA LEU A 62 -13.11 -6.52 -5.11
C LEU A 62 -12.57 -7.79 -4.45
N ALA A 63 -11.26 -7.83 -4.22
CA ALA A 63 -10.57 -8.86 -3.47
C ALA A 63 -9.73 -8.24 -2.35
N VAL A 64 -9.67 -8.91 -1.21
CA VAL A 64 -8.82 -8.53 -0.07
C VAL A 64 -7.85 -9.67 0.20
N ALA A 65 -6.57 -9.35 0.30
CA ALA A 65 -5.53 -10.30 0.65
C ALA A 65 -4.57 -9.71 1.68
N ASP A 66 -3.88 -10.58 2.39
CA ASP A 66 -2.86 -10.22 3.36
C ASP A 66 -1.51 -10.37 2.67
N TYR A 67 -0.57 -9.48 2.99
CA TYR A 67 0.83 -9.67 2.60
C TYR A 67 1.64 -10.18 3.78
N THR A 68 2.65 -11.00 3.49
CA THR A 68 3.64 -11.46 4.47
C THR A 68 5.03 -11.52 3.83
N TYR A 69 6.04 -11.25 4.64
CA TYR A 69 7.44 -11.41 4.28
C TYR A 69 7.91 -12.87 4.39
N ASP A 70 7.18 -13.71 5.14
CA ASP A 70 7.54 -15.12 5.40
C ASP A 70 7.62 -15.93 4.11
N THR A 71 6.74 -15.64 3.15
CA THR A 71 6.63 -16.37 1.88
C THR A 71 7.49 -15.80 0.76
N LEU A 72 8.37 -14.84 1.04
CA LEU A 72 9.25 -14.29 0.01
C LEU A 72 10.18 -15.38 -0.58
N PRO A 73 10.39 -15.41 -1.90
CA PRO A 73 11.39 -16.29 -2.50
C PRO A 73 12.78 -16.01 -1.91
N ALA A 74 13.59 -17.05 -1.69
CA ALA A 74 14.92 -16.91 -1.09
C ALA A 74 15.80 -15.84 -1.78
N PRO A 75 15.88 -15.77 -3.13
CA PRO A 75 16.69 -14.74 -3.80
C PRO A 75 16.22 -13.31 -3.55
N VAL A 76 14.93 -13.11 -3.24
CA VAL A 76 14.36 -11.78 -2.94
C VAL A 76 14.55 -11.46 -1.47
N ARG A 77 14.41 -12.45 -0.57
CA ARG A 77 14.61 -12.25 0.87
C ARG A 77 16.01 -11.73 1.20
N GLU A 78 17.02 -12.17 0.47
CA GLU A 78 18.41 -11.70 0.63
C GLU A 78 18.63 -10.24 0.18
N LEU A 79 17.71 -9.67 -0.61
CA LEU A 79 17.80 -8.30 -1.12
C LEU A 79 17.05 -7.28 -0.27
N VAL A 80 16.20 -7.73 0.66
CA VAL A 80 15.36 -6.85 1.48
C VAL A 80 15.98 -6.76 2.88
N PRO A 81 16.21 -5.55 3.42
CA PRO A 81 16.78 -5.39 4.75
C PRO A 81 15.84 -5.92 5.83
N THR A 82 16.40 -6.34 6.95
CA THR A 82 15.65 -6.64 8.16
C THR A 82 15.10 -5.36 8.82
N ASP A 83 14.11 -5.50 9.70
CA ASP A 83 13.53 -4.37 10.43
C ASP A 83 14.59 -3.60 11.24
N ASP A 84 15.53 -4.32 11.88
CA ASP A 84 16.62 -3.72 12.66
C ASP A 84 17.64 -2.99 11.77
N GLU A 85 18.02 -3.58 10.64
CA GLU A 85 18.93 -2.93 9.68
C GLU A 85 18.30 -1.67 9.10
N LEU A 86 17.01 -1.72 8.76
CA LEU A 86 16.27 -0.56 8.27
C LEU A 86 16.16 0.53 9.34
N ALA A 87 15.83 0.16 10.58
CA ALA A 87 15.74 1.10 11.69
C ALA A 87 17.09 1.78 11.97
N SER A 88 18.19 1.02 11.93
CA SER A 88 19.55 1.57 12.10
C SER A 88 19.91 2.53 10.96
N ALA A 89 19.68 2.15 9.71
CA ALA A 89 19.99 2.98 8.56
C ALA A 89 19.21 4.30 8.55
N VAL A 90 17.91 4.26 8.91
CA VAL A 90 17.08 5.46 9.07
C VAL A 90 17.58 6.31 10.23
N GLY A 91 17.93 5.70 11.37
CA GLY A 91 18.47 6.40 12.54
C GLY A 91 19.78 7.13 12.26
N GLU A 92 20.75 6.46 11.62
CA GLU A 92 22.01 7.07 11.20
C GLU A 92 21.79 8.23 10.23
N THR A 93 20.90 8.04 9.26
CA THR A 93 20.55 9.08 8.28
C THR A 93 19.92 10.30 8.97
N LEU A 94 19.02 10.09 9.94
CA LEU A 94 18.41 11.17 10.71
C LEU A 94 19.44 11.94 11.54
N THR A 95 20.39 11.25 12.17
CA THR A 95 21.49 11.89 12.91
C THR A 95 22.36 12.73 11.99
N HIS A 96 22.75 12.19 10.83
CA HIS A 96 23.55 12.92 9.83
C HIS A 96 22.84 14.17 9.29
N LEU A 97 21.52 14.09 9.06
CA LEU A 97 20.71 15.25 8.66
C LEU A 97 20.59 16.31 9.77
N ALA A 98 20.60 15.90 11.05
CA ALA A 98 20.58 16.82 12.18
C ALA A 98 21.94 17.52 12.40
N GLU A 99 23.05 16.87 12.01
CA GLU A 99 24.42 17.39 12.17
C GLU A 99 24.88 18.27 11.00
N THR A 100 24.16 18.29 9.87
CA THR A 100 24.47 19.18 8.75
C THR A 100 23.86 20.56 8.99
N PRO A 101 24.66 21.63 9.25
CA PRO A 101 24.11 22.97 9.40
C PRO A 101 23.60 23.46 8.03
N SER A 102 22.41 24.04 8.00
CA SER A 102 21.86 24.71 6.81
C SER A 102 22.84 25.78 6.29
N PRO A 103 23.34 25.70 5.05
CA PRO A 103 24.21 26.72 4.50
C PRO A 103 23.35 27.82 3.86
N ARG A 104 22.58 28.57 4.65
CA ARG A 104 22.01 29.87 4.23
C ARG A 104 21.81 30.82 5.41
N ALA A 105 22.88 31.52 5.75
CA ALA A 105 22.84 32.84 6.36
C ALA A 105 24.06 33.64 5.87
N ASP A 106 24.00 34.09 4.62
CA ASP A 106 24.68 35.25 4.02
C ASP A 106 24.42 35.15 2.50
N THR A 107 23.83 36.13 1.83
CA THR A 107 24.35 37.48 1.71
C THR A 107 23.23 38.51 1.76
N ASP A 108 23.26 39.36 2.78
CA ASP A 108 22.79 40.74 2.71
C ASP A 108 23.91 41.55 2.03
N GLN A 109 23.71 41.92 0.76
CA GLN A 109 24.38 43.03 0.10
C GLN A 109 23.58 43.47 -1.13
#